data_AF-A0A968VQZ5-F1
#
_entry.id   AF-A0A968VQZ5-F1
#
_cell.length_a   1.000
_cell.length_b   1.000
_cell.length_c   1.000
_cell.angle_alpha   90.00
_cell.angle_beta   90.00
_cell.angle_gamma   90.00
#
_symmetry.space_group_name_H-M   'P 1'
#
loop_
_entity.id
_entity.type
_entity.pdbx_description
1 polymer ?
#
loop_
_entity_poly.entity_id
_entity_poly.type
_entity_poly.pdbx_seq_one_letter_code
_entity_poly.pdbx_strand_id
1 'polypeptide(L)'
;RRRPANQAILSQPPGTLQSQIKVTDQGEVISDRYLEPRLAHRHLEQLVNAVIQAGFPDVLRAADAQFIAAMHAIAATARQSYRALVYDNPQFLTYFRTATPINEISRLRIGSRPASRRKSDRIEDLRAIPWVFSWMQSRHTLPGWYGLGSALRDFVHSDGDNEAAQERLVLLRRMYAEWPFFRTLLGNAQMILVKADLGIAQLYADLVPDRQLGATIYAEIGAEHQRSVQMIQQVAQIDDLLDDMPVLKRSISARNPYIDPLSYIQVELLRRLRADVPEDEQDALELAMLMSINGIAAGLKNTG
;
A
#
# COMPACT_ATOMS: atom_id res chain seq x y z
N ARG A 1 -0.52 -8.21 -23.14
CA ARG A 1 -0.91 -8.36 -21.73
C ARG A 1 -1.29 -7.00 -21.18
N ARG A 2 -2.47 -6.90 -20.55
CA ARG A 2 -3.06 -5.64 -20.05
C ARG A 2 -2.24 -5.11 -18.88
N ARG A 3 -1.94 -3.81 -18.84
CA ARG A 3 -1.27 -3.16 -17.68
C ARG A 3 -2.30 -2.93 -16.55
N PRO A 4 -1.86 -2.79 -15.28
CA PRO A 4 -2.75 -2.56 -14.14
C PRO A 4 -3.77 -1.42 -14.35
N ALA A 5 -3.37 -0.33 -15.01
CA ALA A 5 -4.27 0.78 -15.35
C ALA A 5 -5.45 0.37 -16.26
N ASN A 6 -5.22 -0.51 -17.24
CA ASN A 6 -6.28 -1.01 -18.11
C ASN A 6 -7.28 -1.87 -17.34
N GLN A 7 -6.79 -2.77 -16.47
CA GLN A 7 -7.66 -3.57 -15.60
C GLN A 7 -8.45 -2.70 -14.60
N ALA A 8 -7.81 -1.68 -14.01
CA ALA A 8 -8.47 -0.77 -13.09
C ALA A 8 -9.63 -0.02 -13.76
N ILE A 9 -9.47 0.47 -14.99
CA ILE A 9 -10.55 1.12 -15.75
C ILE A 9 -11.71 0.14 -16.01
N LEU A 10 -11.39 -1.09 -16.39
CA LEU A 10 -12.40 -2.14 -16.65
C LEU A 10 -13.04 -2.72 -15.40
N SER A 11 -12.58 -2.30 -14.21
CA SER A 11 -13.15 -2.71 -12.93
C SER A 11 -14.09 -1.67 -12.33
N GLN A 12 -14.30 -0.53 -13.00
CA GLN A 12 -15.20 0.51 -12.53
C GLN A 12 -16.67 0.09 -12.60
N PRO A 13 -17.56 0.69 -11.77
CA PRO A 13 -18.98 0.39 -11.83
C PRO A 13 -19.58 0.69 -13.22
N PRO A 14 -20.60 -0.07 -13.66
CA PRO A 14 -21.27 0.18 -14.92
C PRO A 14 -21.85 1.61 -14.97
N GLY A 15 -21.68 2.29 -16.10
CA GLY A 15 -22.24 3.63 -16.33
C GLY A 15 -21.40 4.81 -15.81
N THR A 16 -20.27 4.59 -15.12
CA THR A 16 -19.43 5.70 -14.61
C THR A 16 -18.57 6.36 -15.67
N LEU A 17 -18.22 5.62 -16.74
CA LEU A 17 -17.22 6.08 -17.70
C LEU A 17 -17.82 6.84 -18.88
N GLN A 18 -19.09 6.66 -19.29
CA GLN A 18 -19.74 7.39 -20.41
C GLN A 18 -18.79 7.78 -21.59
N SER A 19 -17.88 6.88 -21.97
CA SER A 19 -16.81 7.08 -22.98
C SER A 19 -15.78 8.20 -22.71
N GLN A 20 -15.70 8.73 -21.50
CA GLN A 20 -14.72 9.74 -21.07
C GLN A 20 -14.05 9.33 -19.76
N ILE A 21 -12.73 9.52 -19.68
CA ILE A 21 -12.00 9.35 -18.43
C ILE A 21 -11.05 10.52 -18.20
N LYS A 22 -10.98 10.97 -16.95
CA LYS A 22 -9.93 11.86 -16.48
C LYS A 22 -9.10 11.10 -15.45
N VAL A 23 -7.82 10.89 -15.76
CA VAL A 23 -6.87 10.21 -14.88
C VAL A 23 -5.84 11.23 -14.41
N THR A 24 -5.49 11.17 -13.13
CA THR A 24 -4.36 11.92 -12.58
C THR A 24 -3.14 11.02 -12.58
N ASP A 25 -2.09 11.41 -13.31
CA ASP A 25 -0.78 10.79 -13.20
C ASP A 25 -0.02 11.43 -12.02
N GLN A 26 0.47 10.60 -11.10
CA GLN A 26 1.34 11.04 -10.02
C GLN A 26 2.77 11.28 -10.54
N GLY A 27 3.50 12.22 -9.95
CA GLY A 27 4.81 12.65 -10.46
C GLY A 27 5.81 11.49 -10.57
N GLU A 28 5.79 10.58 -9.60
CA GLU A 28 6.65 9.40 -9.52
C GLU A 28 6.43 8.36 -10.62
N VAL A 29 5.30 8.40 -11.34
CA VAL A 29 5.02 7.48 -12.45
C VAL A 29 5.22 8.10 -13.84
N ILE A 30 5.51 9.39 -13.93
CA ILE A 30 5.61 10.10 -15.21
C ILE A 30 6.75 9.55 -16.07
N SER A 31 7.94 9.39 -15.49
CA SER A 31 9.11 8.89 -16.22
C SER A 31 8.88 7.46 -16.74
N ASP A 32 8.31 6.59 -15.92
CA ASP A 32 7.97 5.21 -16.29
C ASP A 32 6.96 5.09 -17.44
N ARG A 33 6.05 6.06 -17.54
CA ARG A 33 4.95 6.05 -18.52
C ARG A 33 5.31 6.79 -19.79
N TYR A 34 6.04 7.90 -19.69
CA TYR A 34 6.16 8.88 -20.78
C TYR A 34 7.58 9.21 -21.22
N LEU A 35 8.63 8.80 -20.49
CA LEU A 35 10.01 9.15 -20.85
C LEU A 35 10.47 8.53 -22.18
N GLU A 36 10.09 7.28 -22.43
CA GLU A 36 10.41 6.55 -23.66
C GLU A 36 9.19 6.55 -24.60
N PRO A 37 9.31 7.05 -25.84
CA PRO A 37 8.18 7.15 -26.77
C PRO A 37 7.39 5.85 -26.97
N ARG A 38 8.07 4.70 -27.01
CA ARG A 38 7.41 3.40 -27.14
C ARG A 38 6.59 3.02 -25.91
N LEU A 39 7.05 3.39 -24.71
CA LEU A 39 6.29 3.18 -23.47
C LEU A 39 5.10 4.11 -23.39
N ALA A 40 5.28 5.38 -23.79
CA ALA A 40 4.21 6.37 -23.87
C ALA A 40 3.09 5.93 -24.79
N HIS A 41 3.43 5.52 -26.03
CA HIS A 41 2.47 5.01 -26.99
C HIS A 41 1.70 3.81 -26.43
N ARG A 42 2.41 2.83 -25.86
CA ARG A 42 1.79 1.65 -25.25
C ARG A 42 0.89 2.01 -24.07
N HIS A 43 1.27 2.98 -23.24
CA HIS A 43 0.44 3.41 -22.12
C HIS A 43 -0.87 4.04 -22.62
N LEU A 44 -0.79 4.96 -23.58
CA LEU A 44 -1.96 5.61 -24.18
C LEU A 44 -2.86 4.60 -24.90
N GLU A 45 -2.28 3.67 -25.68
CA GLU A 45 -3.03 2.59 -26.33
C GLU A 45 -3.84 1.78 -25.30
N GLN A 46 -3.22 1.43 -24.17
CA GLN A 46 -3.89 0.65 -23.12
C GLN A 46 -5.02 1.44 -22.44
N LEU A 47 -4.87 2.75 -22.25
CA LEU A 47 -5.92 3.62 -21.72
C LEU A 47 -7.10 3.72 -22.69
N VAL A 48 -6.81 4.04 -23.96
CA VAL A 48 -7.83 4.17 -25.01
C VAL A 48 -8.58 2.84 -25.19
N ASN A 49 -7.87 1.72 -25.25
CA ASN A 49 -8.47 0.40 -25.34
C ASN A 49 -9.41 0.10 -24.16
N ALA A 50 -9.03 0.48 -22.94
CA ALA A 50 -9.86 0.27 -21.76
C ALA A 50 -11.13 1.13 -21.78
N VAL A 51 -11.01 2.41 -22.14
CA VAL A 51 -12.14 3.35 -22.20
C VAL A 51 -13.15 2.90 -23.27
N ILE A 52 -12.67 2.49 -24.44
CA ILE A 52 -13.52 1.96 -25.51
C ILE A 52 -14.25 0.71 -25.02
N GLN A 53 -13.53 -0.25 -24.41
CA GLN A 53 -14.15 -1.47 -23.89
C GLN A 53 -15.17 -1.20 -22.78
N ALA A 54 -14.87 -0.27 -21.87
CA ALA A 54 -15.77 0.13 -20.79
C ALA A 54 -17.07 0.77 -21.28
N GLY A 55 -17.09 1.28 -22.52
CA GLY A 55 -18.30 1.80 -23.16
C GLY A 55 -19.30 0.71 -23.57
N PHE A 56 -18.90 -0.57 -23.58
CA PHE A 56 -19.80 -1.69 -23.92
C PHE A 56 -20.45 -2.26 -22.64
N PRO A 57 -21.80 -2.32 -22.59
CA PRO A 57 -22.53 -2.83 -21.41
C PRO A 57 -22.12 -4.24 -20.98
N ASP A 58 -21.75 -5.10 -21.91
CA ASP A 58 -21.38 -6.50 -21.64
C ASP A 58 -20.04 -6.65 -20.91
N VAL A 59 -19.21 -5.61 -20.96
CA VAL A 59 -17.86 -5.59 -20.37
C VAL A 59 -17.91 -5.17 -18.90
N LEU A 60 -18.74 -4.18 -18.56
CA LEU A 60 -18.96 -3.73 -17.18
C LEU A 60 -20.25 -4.36 -16.65
N ARG A 61 -20.13 -5.56 -16.06
CA ARG A 61 -21.26 -6.24 -15.42
C ARG A 61 -21.48 -5.72 -14.00
N ALA A 62 -22.74 -5.56 -13.61
CA ALA A 62 -23.09 -5.33 -12.21
C ALA A 62 -22.62 -6.51 -11.36
N ALA A 63 -22.16 -6.22 -10.14
CA ALA A 63 -21.79 -7.25 -9.19
C ALA A 63 -23.03 -7.99 -8.68
N ASP A 64 -22.89 -9.28 -8.38
CA ASP A 64 -23.91 -10.06 -7.69
C ASP A 64 -24.26 -9.40 -6.34
N ALA A 65 -25.55 -9.39 -5.98
CA ALA A 65 -26.01 -8.88 -4.69
C ALA A 65 -25.30 -9.56 -3.51
N GLN A 66 -24.97 -10.86 -3.63
CA GLN A 66 -24.19 -11.59 -2.63
C GLN A 66 -22.77 -11.03 -2.50
N PHE A 67 -22.13 -10.64 -3.61
CA PHE A 67 -20.80 -10.05 -3.60
C PHE A 67 -20.81 -8.66 -2.94
N ILE A 68 -21.84 -7.87 -3.21
CA ILE A 68 -22.03 -6.55 -2.59
C ILE A 68 -22.25 -6.70 -1.07
N ALA A 69 -23.13 -7.61 -0.64
CA ALA A 69 -23.39 -7.86 0.77
C ALA A 69 -22.11 -8.31 1.52
N ALA A 70 -21.35 -9.24 0.93
CA ALA A 70 -20.07 -9.67 1.47
C ALA A 70 -19.08 -8.50 1.60
N MET A 71 -18.95 -7.67 0.57
CA MET A 71 -18.06 -6.51 0.61
C MET A 71 -18.47 -5.46 1.64
N HIS A 72 -19.77 -5.26 1.90
CA HIS A 72 -20.21 -4.37 2.98
C HIS A 72 -19.74 -4.88 4.34
N ALA A 73 -19.88 -6.18 4.62
CA ALA A 73 -19.40 -6.77 5.87
C ALA A 73 -17.87 -6.66 6.00
N ILE A 74 -17.13 -7.04 4.95
CA ILE A 74 -15.65 -6.95 4.92
C ILE A 74 -15.20 -5.50 5.12
N ALA A 75 -15.81 -4.54 4.43
CA ALA A 75 -15.43 -3.14 4.55
C ALA A 75 -15.69 -2.57 5.95
N ALA A 76 -16.76 -2.99 6.61
CA ALA A 76 -17.06 -2.58 7.99
C ALA A 76 -15.96 -3.06 8.96
N THR A 77 -15.61 -4.34 8.90
CA THR A 77 -14.55 -4.93 9.75
C THR A 77 -13.17 -4.37 9.43
N ALA A 78 -12.84 -4.17 8.15
CA ALA A 78 -11.57 -3.58 7.73
C ALA A 78 -11.42 -2.16 8.27
N ARG A 79 -12.50 -1.35 8.18
CA ARG A 79 -12.55 -0.01 8.74
C ARG A 79 -12.38 -0.03 10.26
N GLN A 80 -13.05 -0.92 10.97
CA GLN A 80 -12.91 -1.05 12.41
C GLN A 80 -11.47 -1.40 12.80
N SER A 81 -10.88 -2.41 12.15
CA SER A 81 -9.50 -2.86 12.41
C SER A 81 -8.49 -1.75 12.17
N TYR A 82 -8.61 -1.04 11.03
CA TYR A 82 -7.75 0.10 10.73
C TYR A 82 -7.89 1.21 11.77
N ARG A 83 -9.12 1.51 12.20
CA ARG A 83 -9.36 2.57 13.19
C ARG A 83 -8.85 2.22 14.57
N ALA A 84 -8.97 0.95 14.96
CA ALA A 84 -8.47 0.45 16.24
C ALA A 84 -6.98 0.75 16.39
N LEU A 85 -6.18 0.47 15.35
CA LEU A 85 -4.75 0.79 15.36
C LEU A 85 -4.50 2.29 15.20
N VAL A 86 -5.09 2.94 14.19
CA VAL A 86 -4.64 4.28 13.77
C VAL A 86 -5.21 5.41 14.64
N TYR A 87 -6.44 5.28 15.11
CA TYR A 87 -7.14 6.37 15.82
C TYR A 87 -7.40 6.03 17.29
N ASP A 88 -7.71 4.78 17.59
CA ASP A 88 -8.15 4.39 18.94
C ASP A 88 -6.98 3.94 19.83
N ASN A 89 -5.84 3.56 19.24
CA ASN A 89 -4.61 3.28 19.99
C ASN A 89 -3.83 4.58 20.28
N PRO A 90 -3.73 5.02 21.54
CA PRO A 90 -3.08 6.28 21.90
C PRO A 90 -1.56 6.27 21.66
N GLN A 91 -0.94 5.10 21.58
CA GLN A 91 0.50 4.93 21.38
C GLN A 91 0.90 4.98 19.89
N PHE A 92 -0.08 4.82 18.99
CA PHE A 92 0.18 4.70 17.56
C PHE A 92 0.83 5.94 16.95
N LEU A 93 0.42 7.14 17.37
CA LEU A 93 1.00 8.38 16.87
C LEU A 93 2.50 8.49 17.22
N THR A 94 2.86 8.11 18.44
CA THR A 94 4.27 8.06 18.89
C THR A 94 5.06 7.07 18.05
N TYR A 95 4.53 5.86 17.84
CA TYR A 95 5.13 4.87 16.97
C TYR A 95 5.32 5.41 15.55
N PHE A 96 4.27 5.93 14.92
CA PHE A 96 4.34 6.46 13.56
C PHE A 96 5.43 7.52 13.39
N ARG A 97 5.54 8.47 14.33
CA ARG A 97 6.53 9.55 14.24
C ARG A 97 7.96 9.11 14.47
N THR A 98 8.16 8.07 15.25
CA THR A 98 9.50 7.60 15.64
C THR A 98 9.97 6.38 14.82
N ALA A 99 9.06 5.57 14.30
CA ALA A 99 9.35 4.46 13.41
C ALA A 99 9.37 4.86 11.93
N THR A 100 8.94 6.07 11.56
CA THR A 100 8.97 6.53 10.15
C THR A 100 9.73 7.85 10.02
N PRO A 101 10.21 8.20 8.81
CA PRO A 101 10.91 9.46 8.58
C PRO A 101 9.97 10.66 8.37
N ILE A 102 8.75 10.66 8.92
CA ILE A 102 7.75 11.71 8.66
C ILE A 102 8.24 13.11 9.06
N ASN A 103 8.98 13.21 10.16
CA ASN A 103 9.51 14.49 10.64
C ASN A 103 10.57 15.03 9.67
N GLU A 104 11.43 14.15 9.18
CA GLU A 104 12.49 14.46 8.24
C GLU A 104 11.91 14.81 6.86
N ILE A 105 10.92 14.06 6.37
CA ILE A 105 10.17 14.39 5.13
C ILE A 105 9.54 15.78 5.23
N SER A 106 8.98 16.13 6.40
CA SER A 106 8.34 17.42 6.62
C SER A 106 9.36 18.57 6.66
N ARG A 107 10.56 18.32 7.20
CA ARG A 107 11.64 19.31 7.32
C ARG A 107 12.32 19.58 5.98
N LEU A 108 12.62 18.52 5.21
CA LEU A 108 13.39 18.58 3.97
C LEU A 108 12.62 19.18 2.77
N ARG A 109 11.35 19.59 2.96
CA ARG A 109 10.50 20.25 1.94
C ARG A 109 10.51 19.56 0.57
N ILE A 110 10.54 18.22 0.58
CA ILE A 110 10.61 17.38 -0.63
C ILE A 110 9.41 17.64 -1.56
N GLY A 111 8.27 18.03 -0.98
CA GLY A 111 7.09 18.48 -1.71
C GLY A 111 6.88 19.99 -1.61
N SER A 112 6.18 20.55 -2.60
CA SER A 112 5.79 21.97 -2.63
C SER A 112 4.74 22.36 -1.56
N ARG A 113 4.15 21.37 -0.90
CA ARG A 113 3.04 21.54 0.04
C ARG A 113 3.44 21.07 1.44
N PRO A 114 2.99 21.74 2.51
CA PRO A 114 3.27 21.31 3.87
C PRO A 114 2.64 19.93 4.15
N ALA A 115 3.31 19.13 4.98
CA ALA A 115 2.88 17.76 5.27
C ALA A 115 1.53 17.69 6.02
N SER A 116 1.26 18.69 6.86
CA SER A 116 -0.01 18.82 7.60
C SER A 116 -0.85 20.00 7.09
N ARG A 117 -2.16 19.91 7.29
CA ARG A 117 -3.11 21.00 7.00
C ARG A 117 -3.13 22.07 8.09
N ARG A 118 -2.76 21.70 9.32
CA ARG A 118 -2.75 22.57 10.51
C ARG A 118 -1.47 22.35 11.30
N LYS A 119 -1.08 23.30 12.16
CA LYS A 119 -0.03 23.08 13.17
C LYS A 119 -0.63 22.24 14.30
N SER A 120 -0.75 20.94 14.06
CA SER A 120 -1.37 19.98 14.95
C SER A 120 -0.67 18.64 14.79
N ASP A 121 -0.62 17.89 15.88
CA ASP A 121 0.05 16.60 15.95
C ASP A 121 -0.86 15.42 15.60
N ARG A 122 -2.12 15.71 15.30
CA ARG A 122 -3.15 14.73 14.99
C ARG A 122 -2.95 14.10 13.61
N ILE A 123 -3.20 12.80 13.52
CA ILE A 123 -3.14 12.04 12.25
C ILE A 123 -4.15 12.58 11.24
N GLU A 124 -5.31 13.04 11.71
CA GLU A 124 -6.38 13.62 10.87
C GLU A 124 -5.95 14.88 10.12
N ASP A 125 -4.95 15.59 10.64
CA ASP A 125 -4.42 16.80 10.00
C ASP A 125 -3.33 16.47 8.96
N LEU A 126 -2.78 15.24 8.98
CA LEU A 126 -1.78 14.78 8.04
C LEU A 126 -2.39 14.58 6.64
N ARG A 127 -1.65 15.01 5.60
CA ARG A 127 -2.08 14.79 4.22
C ARG A 127 -1.79 13.34 3.78
N ALA A 128 -2.59 12.85 2.83
CA ALA A 128 -2.48 11.48 2.31
C ALA A 128 -1.09 11.16 1.72
N ILE A 129 -0.46 12.10 1.02
CA ILE A 129 0.88 11.87 0.44
C ILE A 129 1.93 11.61 1.53
N PRO A 130 2.16 12.52 2.51
CA PRO A 130 3.05 12.25 3.64
C PRO A 130 2.71 10.99 4.42
N TRP A 131 1.42 10.67 4.59
CA TRP A 131 0.98 9.43 5.24
C TRP A 131 1.50 8.19 4.51
N VAL A 132 1.15 8.02 3.23
CA VAL A 132 1.56 6.87 2.42
C VAL A 132 3.08 6.84 2.25
N PHE A 133 3.68 7.99 1.99
CA PHE A 133 5.11 8.11 1.72
C PHE A 133 5.96 7.73 2.92
N SER A 134 5.56 8.08 4.14
CA SER A 134 6.33 7.73 5.36
C SER A 134 6.37 6.22 5.61
N TRP A 135 5.23 5.53 5.41
CA TRP A 135 5.16 4.07 5.54
C TRP A 135 5.84 3.31 4.41
N MET A 136 5.90 3.92 3.22
CA MET A 136 6.69 3.39 2.11
C MET A 136 8.18 3.40 2.46
N GLN A 137 8.67 4.52 3.00
CA GLN A 137 10.08 4.67 3.38
C GLN A 137 10.48 3.65 4.46
N SER A 138 9.65 3.46 5.49
CA SER A 138 9.90 2.49 6.56
C SER A 138 9.60 1.03 6.20
N ARG A 139 9.31 0.74 4.92
CA ARG A 139 9.02 -0.62 4.39
C ARG A 139 7.85 -1.35 5.06
N HIS A 140 7.01 -0.67 5.83
CA HIS A 140 5.78 -1.25 6.36
C HIS A 140 4.67 -1.26 5.31
N THR A 141 4.62 -0.23 4.46
CA THR A 141 3.55 0.00 3.46
C THR A 141 2.11 -0.10 4.00
N LEU A 142 1.96 0.16 5.31
CA LEU A 142 0.74 -0.03 6.12
C LEU A 142 -0.57 0.41 5.43
N PRO A 143 -0.67 1.60 4.81
CA PRO A 143 -1.95 2.11 4.32
C PRO A 143 -2.57 1.29 3.17
N GLY A 144 -1.78 0.48 2.47
CA GLY A 144 -2.25 -0.26 1.31
C GLY A 144 -2.83 -1.65 1.61
N TRP A 145 -2.76 -2.12 2.86
CA TRP A 145 -3.20 -3.48 3.20
C TRP A 145 -3.72 -3.66 4.63
N TYR A 146 -3.41 -2.77 5.58
CA TYR A 146 -3.77 -2.99 6.97
C TYR A 146 -5.29 -3.04 7.20
N GLY A 147 -5.76 -4.08 7.90
CA GLY A 147 -7.17 -4.36 8.15
C GLY A 147 -7.80 -5.34 7.16
N LEU A 148 -7.14 -5.62 6.02
CA LEU A 148 -7.63 -6.57 5.01
C LEU A 148 -7.64 -8.01 5.54
N GLY A 149 -6.55 -8.44 6.17
CA GLY A 149 -6.39 -9.79 6.69
C GLY A 149 -7.41 -10.10 7.78
N SER A 150 -7.55 -9.20 8.75
CA SER A 150 -8.57 -9.30 9.80
C SER A 150 -9.98 -9.37 9.20
N ALA A 151 -10.31 -8.47 8.27
CA ALA A 151 -11.64 -8.46 7.66
C ALA A 151 -11.98 -9.71 6.85
N LEU A 152 -11.05 -10.23 6.04
CA LEU A 152 -11.26 -11.45 5.28
C LEU A 152 -11.36 -12.67 6.21
N ARG A 153 -10.49 -12.77 7.21
CA ARG A 153 -10.49 -13.87 8.18
C ARG A 153 -11.80 -13.88 8.97
N ASP A 154 -12.19 -12.73 9.50
CA ASP A 154 -13.40 -12.63 10.32
C ASP A 154 -14.65 -12.85 9.47
N PHE A 155 -14.68 -12.39 8.22
CA PHE A 155 -15.76 -12.74 7.29
C PHE A 155 -15.87 -14.26 7.13
N VAL A 156 -14.76 -14.98 6.96
CA VAL A 156 -14.80 -16.44 6.82
C VAL A 156 -15.20 -17.13 8.13
N HIS A 157 -14.70 -16.68 9.27
CA HIS A 157 -14.78 -17.43 10.54
C HIS A 157 -15.74 -16.85 11.60
N SER A 158 -16.57 -15.85 11.28
CA SER A 158 -17.40 -15.11 12.26
C SER A 158 -18.29 -15.99 13.16
N ASP A 159 -18.79 -17.10 12.63
CA ASP A 159 -19.84 -17.89 13.29
C ASP A 159 -19.34 -19.18 13.94
N GLY A 160 -18.03 -19.46 13.87
CA GLY A 160 -17.42 -20.68 14.44
C GLY A 160 -17.81 -22.00 13.77
N ASP A 161 -18.74 -21.97 12.81
CA ASP A 161 -19.16 -23.12 12.01
C ASP A 161 -18.23 -23.33 10.80
N ASN A 162 -17.67 -24.54 10.69
CA ASN A 162 -16.75 -24.93 9.63
C ASN A 162 -17.42 -25.03 8.26
N GLU A 163 -18.69 -25.45 8.18
CA GLU A 163 -19.41 -25.55 6.91
C GLU A 163 -19.67 -24.15 6.35
N ALA A 164 -20.22 -23.26 7.18
CA ALA A 164 -20.43 -21.86 6.81
C ALA A 164 -19.10 -21.14 6.46
N ALA A 165 -18.00 -21.45 7.14
CA ALA A 165 -16.68 -20.92 6.80
C ALA A 165 -16.23 -21.36 5.41
N GLN A 166 -16.43 -22.62 5.05
CA GLN A 166 -16.09 -23.13 3.73
C GLN A 166 -16.93 -22.46 2.64
N GLU A 167 -18.23 -22.26 2.86
CA GLU A 167 -19.11 -21.55 1.93
C GLU A 167 -18.69 -20.10 1.71
N ARG A 168 -18.34 -19.38 2.79
CA ARG A 168 -17.86 -17.99 2.71
C ARG A 168 -16.51 -17.90 1.99
N LEU A 169 -15.60 -18.85 2.20
CA LEU A 169 -14.35 -18.91 1.44
C LEU A 169 -14.59 -19.20 -0.04
N VAL A 170 -15.53 -20.09 -0.39
CA VAL A 170 -15.94 -20.34 -1.78
C VAL A 170 -16.52 -19.07 -2.41
N LEU A 171 -17.32 -18.30 -1.67
CA LEU A 171 -17.84 -17.02 -2.13
C LEU A 171 -16.71 -16.03 -2.45
N LEU A 172 -15.70 -15.89 -1.57
CA LEU A 172 -14.55 -15.02 -1.82
C LEU A 172 -13.73 -15.46 -3.04
N ARG A 173 -13.54 -16.77 -3.24
CA ARG A 173 -12.88 -17.31 -4.44
C ARG A 173 -13.64 -16.97 -5.71
N ARG A 174 -14.97 -17.11 -5.68
CA ARG A 174 -15.84 -16.69 -6.80
C ARG A 174 -15.74 -15.20 -7.05
N MET A 175 -15.76 -14.36 -6.01
CA MET A 175 -15.53 -12.91 -6.15
C MET A 175 -14.18 -12.62 -6.82
N TYR A 176 -13.10 -13.33 -6.47
CA TYR A 176 -11.79 -13.13 -7.09
C TYR A 176 -11.75 -13.55 -8.57
N ALA A 177 -12.44 -14.64 -8.92
CA ALA A 177 -12.48 -15.16 -10.28
C ALA A 177 -13.41 -14.35 -11.20
N GLU A 178 -14.59 -13.96 -10.69
CA GLU A 178 -15.72 -13.46 -11.48
C GLU A 178 -15.87 -11.93 -11.40
N TRP A 179 -15.36 -11.27 -10.34
CA TRP A 179 -15.57 -9.83 -10.13
C TRP A 179 -14.28 -9.01 -10.31
N PRO A 180 -14.13 -8.27 -11.44
CA PRO A 180 -12.92 -7.51 -11.74
C PRO A 180 -12.50 -6.50 -10.67
N PHE A 181 -13.46 -5.89 -9.97
CA PHE A 181 -13.19 -4.97 -8.86
C PHE A 181 -12.47 -5.66 -7.72
N PHE A 182 -13.02 -6.76 -7.22
CA PHE A 182 -12.42 -7.50 -6.09
C PHE A 182 -11.06 -8.09 -6.46
N ARG A 183 -10.92 -8.62 -7.69
CA ARG A 183 -9.64 -9.07 -8.22
C ARG A 183 -8.60 -7.96 -8.26
N THR A 184 -8.97 -6.77 -8.73
CA THR A 184 -8.07 -5.62 -8.81
C THR A 184 -7.68 -5.11 -7.42
N LEU A 185 -8.63 -5.07 -6.48
CA LEU A 185 -8.40 -4.70 -5.09
C LEU A 185 -7.37 -5.63 -4.44
N LEU A 186 -7.57 -6.95 -4.50
CA LEU A 186 -6.61 -7.91 -3.94
C LEU A 186 -5.29 -7.93 -4.71
N GLY A 187 -5.29 -7.74 -6.04
CA GLY A 187 -4.06 -7.62 -6.81
C GLY A 187 -3.20 -6.41 -6.41
N ASN A 188 -3.84 -5.28 -6.11
CA ASN A 188 -3.14 -4.10 -5.57
C ASN A 188 -2.62 -4.37 -4.15
N ALA A 189 -3.41 -4.99 -3.28
CA ALA A 189 -2.98 -5.36 -1.94
C ALA A 189 -1.77 -6.32 -1.98
N GLN A 190 -1.80 -7.35 -2.83
CA GLN A 190 -0.67 -8.26 -3.06
C GLN A 190 0.60 -7.52 -3.45
N MET A 191 0.51 -6.59 -4.40
CA MET A 191 1.66 -5.79 -4.84
C MET A 191 2.25 -4.97 -3.69
N ILE A 192 1.42 -4.39 -2.84
CA ILE A 192 1.87 -3.54 -1.73
C ILE A 192 2.46 -4.40 -0.59
N LEU A 193 1.86 -5.55 -0.30
CA LEU A 193 2.37 -6.55 0.66
C LEU A 193 3.75 -7.08 0.23
N VAL A 194 3.95 -7.40 -1.05
CA VAL A 194 5.27 -7.86 -1.55
C VAL A 194 6.35 -6.77 -1.47
N LYS A 195 5.96 -5.50 -1.50
CA LYS A 195 6.89 -4.37 -1.33
C LYS A 195 7.19 -4.08 0.14
N ALA A 196 6.34 -4.54 1.05
CA ALA A 196 6.62 -4.51 2.47
C ALA A 196 7.79 -5.44 2.77
N ASP A 197 8.65 -5.02 3.70
CA ASP A 197 9.75 -5.84 4.20
C ASP A 197 9.71 -5.73 5.72
N LEU A 198 9.16 -6.74 6.39
CA LEU A 198 9.01 -6.73 7.84
C LEU A 198 10.36 -6.80 8.56
N GLY A 199 11.41 -7.35 7.93
CA GLY A 199 12.75 -7.38 8.51
C GLY A 199 13.35 -5.97 8.58
N ILE A 200 13.26 -5.22 7.48
CA ILE A 200 13.67 -3.82 7.47
C ILE A 200 12.73 -2.98 8.36
N ALA A 201 11.43 -3.21 8.31
CA ALA A 201 10.45 -2.52 9.14
C ALA A 201 10.75 -2.66 10.66
N GLN A 202 11.28 -3.80 11.09
CA GLN A 202 11.74 -4.00 12.48
C GLN A 202 12.86 -3.02 12.84
N LEU A 203 13.84 -2.80 11.94
CA LEU A 203 14.95 -1.88 12.20
C LEU A 203 14.46 -0.43 12.38
N TYR A 204 13.39 -0.06 11.68
CA TYR A 204 12.70 1.20 11.88
C TYR A 204 11.90 1.22 13.18
N ALA A 205 11.20 0.14 13.53
CA ALA A 205 10.53 -0.01 14.83
C ALA A 205 11.53 0.09 16.00
N ASP A 206 12.77 -0.35 15.78
CA ASP A 206 13.87 -0.25 16.73
C ASP A 206 14.44 1.18 16.87
N LEU A 207 13.94 2.16 16.12
CA LEU A 207 14.21 3.58 16.35
C LEU A 207 13.27 4.19 17.39
N VAL A 208 12.19 3.50 17.74
CA VAL A 208 11.23 3.95 18.76
C VAL A 208 11.93 3.97 20.13
N PRO A 209 11.98 5.13 20.83
CA PRO A 209 12.68 5.21 22.12
C PRO A 209 12.10 4.28 23.19
N ASP A 210 10.77 4.17 23.26
CA ASP A 210 10.08 3.18 24.08
C ASP A 210 10.05 1.83 23.35
N ARG A 211 10.94 0.93 23.76
CA ARG A 211 11.10 -0.39 23.15
C ARG A 211 9.87 -1.27 23.27
N GLN A 212 9.13 -1.17 24.38
CA GLN A 212 7.94 -1.97 24.60
C GLN A 212 6.80 -1.51 23.68
N LEU A 213 6.62 -0.19 23.57
CA LEU A 213 5.68 0.42 22.63
C LEU A 213 6.00 0.04 21.19
N GLY A 214 7.28 0.19 20.80
CA GLY A 214 7.79 -0.19 19.48
C GLY A 214 7.49 -1.64 19.12
N ALA A 215 7.88 -2.56 20.00
CA ALA A 215 7.68 -4.00 19.79
C ALA A 215 6.19 -4.38 19.74
N THR A 216 5.35 -3.78 20.58
CA THR A 216 3.91 -4.09 20.64
C THR A 216 3.21 -3.74 19.32
N ILE A 217 3.39 -2.51 18.84
CA ILE A 217 2.75 -2.05 17.60
C ILE A 217 3.34 -2.75 16.38
N TYR A 218 4.66 -2.96 16.33
CA TYR A 218 5.28 -3.74 15.26
C TYR A 218 4.71 -5.16 15.19
N ALA A 219 4.57 -5.84 16.33
CA ALA A 219 4.01 -7.20 16.38
C ALA A 219 2.56 -7.24 15.89
N GLU A 220 1.75 -6.24 16.26
CA GLU A 220 0.36 -6.11 15.78
C GLU A 220 0.31 -5.95 14.25
N ILE A 221 1.18 -5.09 13.69
CA ILE A 221 1.32 -4.89 12.24
C ILE A 221 1.80 -6.17 11.55
N GLY A 222 2.82 -6.84 12.08
CA GLY A 222 3.36 -8.08 11.54
C GLY A 222 2.33 -9.21 11.53
N ALA A 223 1.52 -9.32 12.59
CA ALA A 223 0.44 -10.30 12.66
C ALA A 223 -0.65 -10.01 11.61
N GLU A 224 -1.01 -8.74 11.40
CA GLU A 224 -1.97 -8.36 10.34
C GLU A 224 -1.42 -8.61 8.94
N HIS A 225 -0.12 -8.38 8.72
CA HIS A 225 0.54 -8.68 7.46
C HIS A 225 0.43 -10.18 7.16
N GLN A 226 0.82 -11.04 8.11
CA GLN A 226 0.75 -12.49 7.95
C GLN A 226 -0.68 -12.98 7.68
N ARG A 227 -1.68 -12.46 8.42
CA ARG A 227 -3.09 -12.76 8.16
C ARG A 227 -3.52 -12.36 6.75
N SER A 228 -3.11 -11.17 6.30
CA SER A 228 -3.44 -10.66 4.96
C SER A 228 -2.85 -11.57 3.87
N VAL A 229 -1.60 -11.98 4.02
CA VAL A 229 -0.93 -12.91 3.08
C VAL A 229 -1.67 -14.25 3.01
N GLN A 230 -1.95 -14.86 4.17
CA GLN A 230 -2.63 -16.15 4.25
C GLN A 230 -4.04 -16.11 3.63
N MET A 231 -4.83 -15.08 3.95
CA MET A 231 -6.18 -14.95 3.41
C MET A 231 -6.16 -14.72 1.90
N ILE A 232 -5.23 -13.90 1.39
CA ILE A 232 -5.08 -13.70 -0.06
C ILE A 232 -4.68 -15.00 -0.75
N GLN A 233 -3.71 -15.76 -0.23
CA GLN A 233 -3.31 -17.06 -0.80
C GLN A 233 -4.50 -18.02 -0.90
N GLN A 234 -5.33 -18.09 0.14
CA GLN A 234 -6.52 -18.94 0.15
C GLN A 234 -7.61 -18.50 -0.84
N VAL A 235 -7.83 -17.18 -0.96
CA VAL A 235 -8.85 -16.59 -1.84
C VAL A 235 -8.43 -16.61 -3.31
N ALA A 236 -7.17 -16.26 -3.60
CA ALA A 236 -6.62 -16.24 -4.95
C ALA A 236 -6.15 -17.63 -5.43
N GLN A 237 -6.06 -18.61 -4.52
CA GLN A 237 -5.57 -19.96 -4.78
C GLN A 237 -4.15 -19.96 -5.38
N ILE A 238 -3.24 -19.27 -4.69
CA ILE A 238 -1.84 -19.12 -5.04
C ILE A 238 -0.96 -19.52 -3.86
N ASP A 239 0.25 -20.02 -4.13
CA ASP A 239 1.19 -20.43 -3.10
C ASP A 239 1.95 -19.22 -2.56
N ASP A 240 2.36 -18.30 -3.42
CA ASP A 240 2.99 -17.03 -3.07
C ASP A 240 2.23 -15.83 -3.65
N LEU A 241 2.36 -14.68 -3.00
CA LEU A 241 1.83 -13.43 -3.54
C LEU A 241 2.40 -13.14 -4.94
N LEU A 242 1.53 -12.63 -5.82
CA LEU A 242 1.83 -12.29 -7.21
C LEU A 242 2.18 -13.47 -8.14
N ASP A 243 1.88 -14.71 -7.78
CA ASP A 243 2.08 -15.87 -8.68
C ASP A 243 1.26 -15.77 -9.96
N ASP A 244 0.09 -15.14 -9.91
CA ASP A 244 -0.72 -14.83 -11.09
C ASP A 244 -0.21 -13.60 -11.88
N MET A 245 0.83 -12.93 -11.36
CA MET A 245 1.46 -11.72 -11.92
C MET A 245 3.01 -11.82 -12.00
N PRO A 246 3.59 -12.84 -12.68
CA PRO A 246 5.01 -13.17 -12.60
C PRO A 246 5.95 -12.09 -13.15
N VAL A 247 5.49 -11.25 -14.08
CA VAL A 247 6.29 -10.12 -14.58
C VAL A 247 6.45 -9.05 -13.49
N LEU A 248 5.38 -8.78 -12.74
CA LEU A 248 5.42 -7.83 -11.63
C LEU A 248 6.26 -8.39 -10.48
N LYS A 249 6.06 -9.66 -10.11
CA LYS A 249 6.87 -10.38 -9.11
C LYS A 249 8.37 -10.23 -9.40
N ARG A 250 8.81 -10.62 -10.61
CA ARG A 250 10.21 -10.46 -11.04
C ARG A 250 10.71 -9.02 -11.02
N SER A 251 9.89 -8.06 -11.46
CA SER A 251 10.27 -6.64 -11.47
C SER A 251 10.45 -6.07 -10.07
N ILE A 252 9.68 -6.51 -9.08
CA ILE A 252 9.87 -6.10 -7.69
C ILE A 252 11.12 -6.79 -7.12
N SER A 253 11.24 -8.11 -7.26
CA SER A 253 12.40 -8.86 -6.74
C SER A 253 13.74 -8.37 -7.31
N ALA A 254 13.79 -7.95 -8.57
CA ALA A 254 15.01 -7.40 -9.17
C ALA A 254 15.43 -6.03 -8.60
N ARG A 255 14.51 -5.28 -7.98
CA ARG A 255 14.78 -3.96 -7.41
C ARG A 255 15.19 -4.02 -5.95
N ASN A 256 14.65 -4.96 -5.18
CA ASN A 256 14.90 -5.05 -3.73
C ASN A 256 16.40 -4.99 -3.36
N PRO A 257 17.33 -5.71 -4.02
CA PRO A 257 18.75 -5.66 -3.68
C PRO A 257 19.40 -4.27 -3.77
N TYR A 258 18.80 -3.35 -4.54
CA TYR A 258 19.27 -1.96 -4.67
C TYR A 258 18.57 -1.01 -3.68
N ILE A 259 17.37 -1.36 -3.22
CA ILE A 259 16.57 -0.54 -2.30
C ILE A 259 16.98 -0.84 -0.85
N ASP A 260 17.20 -2.11 -0.52
CA ASP A 260 17.43 -2.55 0.85
C ASP A 260 18.66 -1.85 1.49
N PRO A 261 19.83 -1.71 0.81
CA PRO A 261 20.96 -0.92 1.32
C PRO A 261 20.58 0.52 1.68
N LEU A 262 19.73 1.17 0.88
CA LEU A 262 19.28 2.53 1.15
C LEU A 262 18.39 2.59 2.40
N SER A 263 17.59 1.57 2.65
CA SER A 263 16.80 1.48 3.89
C SER A 263 17.71 1.31 5.12
N TYR A 264 18.73 0.45 5.07
CA TYR A 264 19.69 0.32 6.18
C TYR A 264 20.45 1.62 6.45
N ILE A 265 20.91 2.30 5.39
CA ILE A 265 21.56 3.61 5.50
C ILE A 265 20.59 4.63 6.10
N GLN A 266 19.34 4.67 5.65
CA GLN A 266 18.34 5.60 6.16
C GLN A 266 18.06 5.39 7.65
N VAL A 267 18.00 4.14 8.14
CA VAL A 267 17.87 3.84 9.58
C VAL A 267 19.03 4.43 10.39
N GLU A 268 20.26 4.28 9.91
CA GLU A 268 21.44 4.85 10.56
C GLU A 268 21.43 6.39 10.52
N LEU A 269 21.07 6.99 9.39
CA LEU A 269 20.94 8.44 9.25
C LEU A 269 19.89 9.00 10.20
N LEU A 270 18.73 8.34 10.33
CA LEU A 270 17.70 8.71 11.29
C LEU A 270 18.20 8.63 12.74
N ARG A 271 18.96 7.58 13.07
CA ARG A 271 19.55 7.43 14.41
C ARG A 271 20.48 8.59 14.73
N ARG A 272 21.34 8.99 13.79
CA ARG A 272 22.26 10.13 13.96
C ARG A 272 21.51 11.44 14.04
N LEU A 273 20.64 11.73 13.07
CA LEU A 273 19.86 12.99 12.99
C LEU A 273 18.93 13.24 14.18
N ARG A 274 18.55 12.19 14.91
CA ARG A 274 17.72 12.27 16.12
C ARG A 274 18.53 12.27 17.41
N ALA A 275 19.83 12.02 17.33
CA ALA A 275 20.78 12.26 18.41
C ALA A 275 21.23 13.72 18.39
N ASP A 276 22.13 14.08 19.32
CA ASP A 276 22.76 15.40 19.33
C ASP A 276 23.84 15.46 18.23
N VAL A 277 23.57 16.17 17.15
CA VAL A 277 24.42 16.23 15.95
C VAL A 277 25.24 17.53 15.98
N PRO A 278 26.57 17.47 15.78
CA PRO A 278 27.39 18.66 15.56
C PRO A 278 26.89 19.48 14.37
N GLU A 279 26.85 20.80 14.52
CA GLU A 279 26.27 21.72 13.51
C GLU A 279 26.97 21.60 12.13
N ASP A 280 28.27 21.24 12.11
CA ASP A 280 29.07 21.03 10.91
C ASP A 280 28.76 19.72 10.15
N GLU A 281 28.17 18.72 10.82
CA GLU A 281 27.75 17.46 10.19
C GLU A 281 26.28 17.48 9.75
N GLN A 282 25.47 18.42 10.26
CA GLN A 282 24.02 18.42 10.07
C GLN A 282 23.62 18.50 8.59
N ASP A 283 24.19 19.44 7.82
CA ASP A 283 23.87 19.62 6.40
C ASP A 283 24.19 18.38 5.56
N ALA A 284 25.33 17.72 5.86
CA ALA A 284 25.75 16.51 5.17
C ALA A 284 24.80 15.34 5.45
N LEU A 285 24.37 15.18 6.71
CA LEU A 285 23.41 14.15 7.10
C LEU A 285 22.01 14.40 6.52
N GLU A 286 21.55 15.66 6.51
CA GLU A 286 20.27 16.03 5.90
C GLU A 286 20.27 15.79 4.38
N LEU A 287 21.38 16.09 3.69
CA LEU A 287 21.54 15.77 2.27
C LEU A 287 21.53 14.25 2.02
N ALA A 288 22.29 13.48 2.81
CA ALA A 288 22.29 12.02 2.70
C ALA A 288 20.90 11.43 2.97
N MET A 289 20.16 11.98 3.94
CA MET A 289 18.78 11.60 4.24
C MET A 289 17.88 11.86 3.04
N LEU A 290 17.97 13.05 2.42
CA LEU A 290 17.22 13.40 1.21
C LEU A 290 17.51 12.43 0.06
N MET A 291 18.78 12.08 -0.16
CA MET A 291 19.18 11.11 -1.19
C MET A 291 18.60 9.73 -0.93
N SER A 292 18.63 9.26 0.33
CA SER A 292 18.03 7.98 0.72
C SER A 292 16.52 7.96 0.47
N ILE A 293 15.82 9.04 0.82
CA ILE A 293 14.37 9.18 0.63
C ILE A 293 14.02 9.07 -0.86
N ASN A 294 14.72 9.83 -1.70
CA ASN A 294 14.50 9.83 -3.14
C ASN A 294 14.84 8.47 -3.77
N GLY A 295 15.93 7.83 -3.33
CA GLY A 295 16.33 6.52 -3.83
C GLY A 295 15.32 5.42 -3.50
N ILE A 296 14.85 5.35 -2.25
CA ILE A 296 13.81 4.39 -1.84
C ILE A 296 12.51 4.64 -2.61
N ALA A 297 12.10 5.91 -2.77
CA ALA A 297 10.89 6.26 -3.51
C ALA A 297 10.97 5.86 -4.99
N ALA A 298 12.10 6.12 -5.66
CA ALA A 298 12.32 5.72 -7.03
C ALA A 298 12.32 4.19 -7.21
N GLY A 299 12.81 3.46 -6.21
CA GLY A 299 12.85 2.01 -6.19
C GLY A 299 11.46 1.38 -6.00
N LEU A 300 10.73 1.78 -4.95
CA LEU A 300 9.44 1.19 -4.57
C LEU A 300 8.29 1.66 -5.47
N LYS A 301 8.34 2.90 -5.96
CA LYS A 301 7.31 3.51 -6.81
C LYS A 301 5.95 3.53 -6.09
N ASN A 302 4.87 3.10 -6.76
CA ASN A 302 3.51 3.14 -6.23
C ASN A 302 3.28 2.16 -5.06
N THR A 303 2.89 2.65 -3.88
CA THR A 303 2.62 1.80 -2.70
C THR A 303 1.28 2.09 -2.01
N GLY A 304 0.42 2.89 -2.63
CA GLY A 304 -0.92 3.26 -2.15
C GLY A 304 -1.66 4.11 -3.16
#